data_AF-A0A7V5W4V1-F1
#
_entry.id   AF-A0A7V5W4V1-F1
#
_cell.length_a   1.000
_cell.length_b   1.000
_cell.length_c   1.000
_cell.angle_alpha   90.00
_cell.angle_beta   90.00
_cell.angle_gamma   90.00
#
_symmetry.space_group_name_H-M   'P 1'
#
loop_
_entity.id
_entity.type
_entity.pdbx_description
1 polymer ?
#
loop_
_entity_poly.entity_id
_entity_poly.type
_entity_poly.pdbx_seq_one_letter_code
_entity_poly.pdbx_strand_id
1 'polypeptide(L)'
;MPVRESEGLYRFALVTVGATFVLLVLGALVTSNEAGDSVPDWPTAFGRWMPLDQIVGNVIYEYTHRIAAATVGILMLVLAMGVWWKEKRAWVRRLGGVALLAVLVQAGLGGARVLFVEHRFALALIHAFMGQFFFSLVVSLALVTSPGWRRLEQSRSEIHLPAYLPRLCSAAVVGLFVQLLLGAGFRHRGMGILPHILGAVGVSVLLLGIIWSVRKVAREREVELRVLSRPALWVAGLLGAQLGLGIAAYFARRAARFDPQPLEPMISLTVAHVAGGALLLAALLVLTWRVFWLSGMRRATPVLQPAGQKI
;
A
#
# COMPACT_ATOMS: atom_id res chain seq x y z
N MET A 1 -2.19 -16.36 -24.47
CA MET A 1 -3.28 -16.68 -23.51
C MET A 1 -4.52 -16.00 -24.03
N PRO A 2 -5.66 -16.69 -24.10
CA PRO A 2 -6.90 -16.05 -24.51
C PRO A 2 -7.21 -14.90 -23.54
N VAL A 3 -7.58 -13.74 -24.09
CA VAL A 3 -7.76 -12.47 -23.37
C VAL A 3 -8.67 -12.61 -22.13
N ARG A 4 -9.68 -13.50 -22.21
CA ARG A 4 -10.66 -13.79 -21.15
C ARG A 4 -10.05 -14.38 -19.87
N GLU A 5 -9.05 -15.25 -19.95
CA GLU A 5 -8.49 -15.91 -18.76
C GLU A 5 -7.68 -14.96 -17.87
N SER A 6 -7.00 -13.98 -18.48
CA SER A 6 -6.25 -12.96 -17.76
C SER A 6 -7.13 -11.92 -17.09
N GLU A 7 -8.35 -11.73 -17.59
CA GLU A 7 -9.28 -10.77 -17.04
C GLU A 7 -9.84 -11.23 -15.70
N GLY A 8 -10.10 -12.53 -15.53
CA GLY A 8 -10.52 -13.12 -14.25
C GLY A 8 -9.47 -12.95 -13.16
N LEU A 9 -8.19 -13.19 -13.47
CA LEU A 9 -7.10 -13.02 -12.50
C LEU A 9 -6.95 -11.56 -12.05
N TYR A 10 -7.01 -10.62 -13.01
CA TYR A 10 -6.95 -9.19 -12.71
C TYR A 10 -8.14 -8.72 -11.86
N ARG A 11 -9.37 -9.13 -12.21
CA ARG A 11 -10.57 -8.79 -11.44
C ARG A 11 -10.48 -9.33 -10.00
N PHE A 12 -10.00 -10.56 -9.84
CA PHE A 12 -9.79 -11.15 -8.52
C PHE A 12 -8.70 -10.41 -7.72
N ALA A 13 -7.63 -9.97 -8.38
CA ALA A 13 -6.61 -9.12 -7.77
C ALA A 13 -7.21 -7.78 -7.30
N LEU A 14 -8.11 -7.14 -8.08
CA LEU A 14 -8.81 -5.92 -7.66
C LEU A 14 -9.70 -6.15 -6.43
N VAL A 15 -10.44 -7.26 -6.38
CA VAL A 15 -11.22 -7.65 -5.18
C VAL A 15 -10.29 -7.79 -3.97
N THR A 16 -9.14 -8.43 -4.15
CA THR A 16 -8.14 -8.60 -3.08
C THR A 16 -7.56 -7.25 -2.64
N VAL A 17 -7.28 -6.32 -3.57
CA VAL A 17 -6.88 -4.93 -3.25
C VAL A 17 -7.95 -4.22 -2.43
N GLY A 18 -9.21 -4.29 -2.86
CA GLY A 18 -10.33 -3.67 -2.16
C GLY A 18 -10.53 -4.22 -0.74
N ALA A 19 -10.51 -5.55 -0.60
CA ALA A 19 -10.59 -6.22 0.70
C ALA A 19 -9.41 -5.86 1.61
N THR A 20 -8.19 -5.79 1.07
CA THR A 20 -7.00 -5.39 1.83
C THR A 20 -7.07 -3.92 2.25
N PHE A 21 -7.61 -3.04 1.41
CA PHE A 21 -7.84 -1.64 1.78
C PHE A 21 -8.84 -1.52 2.93
N VAL A 22 -9.96 -2.25 2.86
CA VAL A 22 -10.94 -2.32 3.96
C VAL A 22 -10.28 -2.87 5.23
N LEU A 23 -9.43 -3.90 5.12
CA LEU A 23 -8.69 -4.46 6.25
C LEU A 23 -7.79 -3.41 6.92
N LEU A 24 -7.09 -2.57 6.14
CA LEU A 24 -6.29 -1.47 6.68
C LEU A 24 -7.14 -0.44 7.42
N VAL A 25 -8.34 -0.11 6.91
CA VAL A 25 -9.31 0.76 7.58
C VAL A 25 -9.78 0.15 8.89
N LEU A 26 -10.12 -1.14 8.90
CA LEU A 26 -10.50 -1.86 10.12
C LEU A 26 -9.35 -1.89 11.15
N GLY A 27 -8.11 -2.10 10.72
CA GLY A 27 -6.95 -2.02 11.60
C GLY A 27 -6.72 -0.61 12.17
N ALA A 28 -6.97 0.42 11.36
CA ALA A 28 -6.95 1.80 11.82
C ALA A 28 -8.07 2.09 12.82
N LEU A 29 -9.26 1.50 12.66
CA LEU A 29 -10.37 1.59 13.61
C LEU A 29 -10.03 0.89 14.93
N VAL A 30 -9.44 -0.31 14.91
CA VAL A 30 -8.96 -1.00 16.13
C VAL A 30 -8.01 -0.10 16.92
N THR A 31 -7.07 0.53 16.22
CA THR A 31 -6.06 1.37 16.86
C THR A 31 -6.64 2.73 17.33
N SER A 32 -7.59 3.32 16.58
CA SER A 32 -8.21 4.61 16.95
C SER A 32 -9.19 4.50 18.10
N ASN A 33 -9.88 3.36 18.22
CA ASN A 33 -10.78 3.08 19.34
C ASN A 33 -10.05 2.52 20.57
N GLU A 34 -8.71 2.42 20.52
CA GLU A 34 -7.89 1.77 21.57
C GLU A 34 -8.37 0.32 21.86
N ALA A 35 -8.98 -0.33 20.87
CA ALA A 35 -9.64 -1.63 20.98
C ALA A 35 -8.67 -2.81 20.82
N GLY A 36 -7.37 -2.55 20.83
CA GLY A 36 -6.38 -3.52 20.41
C GLY A 36 -6.15 -4.70 21.36
N ASP A 37 -6.55 -4.57 22.62
CA ASP A 37 -6.35 -5.60 23.65
C ASP A 37 -7.69 -6.09 24.20
N SER A 38 -8.75 -5.90 23.41
CA SER A 38 -10.10 -6.28 23.80
C SER A 38 -10.28 -7.81 23.80
N VAL A 39 -9.45 -8.54 23.05
CA VAL A 39 -9.44 -10.00 22.98
C VAL A 39 -8.08 -10.53 23.48
N PRO A 40 -8.04 -11.31 24.58
CA PRO A 40 -6.78 -11.66 25.26
C PRO A 40 -6.01 -12.83 24.62
N ASP A 41 -6.65 -13.62 23.75
CA ASP A 41 -6.09 -14.82 23.14
C ASP A 41 -5.95 -14.69 21.63
N TRP A 42 -5.16 -15.58 21.05
CA TRP A 42 -4.94 -15.74 19.60
C TRP A 42 -4.56 -17.21 19.33
N PRO A 43 -5.03 -17.86 18.24
CA PRO A 43 -5.81 -17.33 17.13
C PRO A 43 -7.33 -17.26 17.39
N THR A 44 -7.81 -17.88 18.46
CA THR A 44 -9.22 -17.81 18.90
C THR A 44 -9.54 -16.46 19.55
N ALA A 45 -10.81 -16.26 19.90
CA ALA A 45 -11.28 -15.16 20.73
C ALA A 45 -12.11 -15.71 21.90
N PHE A 46 -11.64 -15.48 23.12
CA PHE A 46 -12.19 -16.05 24.36
C PHE A 46 -12.30 -17.58 24.30
N GLY A 47 -11.27 -18.24 23.77
CA GLY A 47 -11.20 -19.70 23.62
C GLY A 47 -12.12 -20.30 22.55
N ARG A 48 -12.84 -19.47 21.79
CA ARG A 48 -13.80 -19.89 20.76
C ARG A 48 -13.52 -19.21 19.42
N TRP A 49 -13.89 -19.86 18.31
CA TRP A 49 -13.79 -19.25 16.98
C TRP A 49 -14.93 -18.25 16.71
N MET A 50 -16.07 -18.39 17.39
CA MET A 50 -17.25 -17.56 17.20
C MET A 50 -17.90 -17.21 18.55
N PRO A 51 -17.31 -16.29 19.33
CA PRO A 51 -17.80 -15.92 20.66
C PRO A 51 -18.89 -14.83 20.57
N LEU A 52 -20.03 -15.13 19.94
CA LEU A 52 -21.08 -14.13 19.65
C LEU A 52 -21.56 -13.34 20.88
N ASP A 53 -21.59 -13.99 22.04
CA ASP A 53 -21.96 -13.41 23.33
C ASP A 53 -20.94 -12.36 23.85
N GLN A 54 -19.70 -12.38 23.35
CA GLN A 54 -18.62 -11.50 23.79
C GLN A 54 -18.39 -10.31 22.84
N ILE A 55 -19.08 -10.25 21.70
CA ILE A 55 -18.90 -9.18 20.69
C ILE A 55 -19.66 -7.91 21.15
N VAL A 56 -19.15 -7.30 22.22
CA VAL A 56 -19.68 -6.07 22.82
C VAL A 56 -18.56 -5.04 23.02
N GLY A 57 -18.92 -3.75 23.02
CA GLY A 57 -17.95 -2.67 23.20
C GLY A 57 -16.80 -2.73 22.20
N ASN A 58 -15.56 -2.64 22.69
CA ASN A 58 -14.37 -2.62 21.84
C ASN A 58 -14.05 -3.95 21.14
N VAL A 59 -14.58 -5.09 21.63
CA VAL A 59 -14.38 -6.42 21.04
C VAL A 59 -14.85 -6.47 19.58
N ILE A 60 -15.89 -5.71 19.23
CA ILE A 60 -16.42 -5.66 17.86
C ILE A 60 -15.35 -5.25 16.85
N TYR A 61 -14.50 -4.29 17.18
CA TYR A 61 -13.48 -3.78 16.27
C TYR A 61 -12.39 -4.83 16.05
N GLU A 62 -11.87 -5.41 17.13
CA GLU A 62 -10.77 -6.36 17.07
C GLU A 62 -11.22 -7.66 16.40
N TYR A 63 -12.36 -8.21 16.80
CA TYR A 63 -12.89 -9.44 16.21
C TYR A 63 -13.23 -9.25 14.72
N THR A 64 -13.88 -8.15 14.34
CA THR A 64 -14.17 -7.86 12.92
C THR A 64 -12.90 -7.72 12.10
N HIS A 65 -11.86 -7.07 12.65
CA HIS A 65 -10.56 -6.97 11.99
C HIS A 65 -9.89 -8.35 11.79
N ARG A 66 -9.96 -9.25 12.80
CA ARG A 66 -9.44 -10.63 12.70
C ARG A 66 -10.16 -11.45 11.62
N ILE A 67 -11.49 -11.36 11.54
CA ILE A 67 -12.28 -12.03 10.48
C ILE A 67 -11.93 -11.49 9.09
N ALA A 68 -11.79 -10.16 8.97
CA ALA A 68 -11.34 -9.54 7.71
C ALA A 68 -9.91 -9.98 7.34
N ALA A 69 -9.00 -10.10 8.31
CA ALA A 69 -7.64 -10.55 8.09
C ALA A 69 -7.59 -12.01 7.58
N ALA A 70 -8.37 -12.90 8.20
CA ALA A 70 -8.51 -14.28 7.74
C ALA A 70 -9.08 -14.35 6.31
N THR A 71 -10.11 -13.55 6.02
CA THR A 71 -10.71 -13.44 4.68
C THR A 71 -9.68 -12.98 3.65
N VAL A 72 -8.91 -11.93 3.94
CA VAL A 72 -7.84 -11.43 3.06
C VAL A 72 -6.72 -12.46 2.88
N GLY A 73 -6.38 -13.22 3.93
CA GLY A 73 -5.43 -14.32 3.84
C GLY A 73 -5.87 -15.40 2.84
N ILE A 74 -7.14 -15.80 2.87
CA ILE A 74 -7.73 -16.75 1.92
C ILE A 74 -7.74 -16.17 0.50
N LEU A 75 -8.19 -14.92 0.34
CA LEU A 75 -8.17 -14.24 -0.96
C LEU A 75 -6.75 -14.19 -1.55
N MET A 76 -5.75 -13.85 -0.73
CA MET A 76 -4.36 -13.82 -1.17
C MET A 76 -3.83 -15.20 -1.54
N LEU A 77 -4.18 -16.26 -0.79
CA LEU A 77 -3.81 -17.64 -1.13
C LEU A 77 -4.37 -18.03 -2.50
N VAL A 78 -5.67 -17.81 -2.74
CA VAL A 78 -6.33 -18.10 -4.03
C VAL A 78 -5.70 -17.26 -5.15
N LEU A 79 -5.40 -15.98 -4.90
CA LEU A 79 -4.75 -15.11 -5.86
C LEU A 79 -3.33 -15.63 -6.20
N ALA A 80 -2.54 -16.03 -5.19
CA ALA A 80 -1.19 -16.55 -5.39
C ALA A 80 -1.21 -17.86 -6.20
N MET A 81 -2.14 -18.78 -5.92
CA MET A 81 -2.34 -19.99 -6.71
C MET A 81 -2.74 -19.66 -8.16
N GLY A 82 -3.68 -18.73 -8.33
CA GLY A 82 -4.10 -18.23 -9.65
C GLY A 82 -2.95 -17.62 -10.45
N VAL A 83 -2.11 -16.80 -9.81
CA VAL A 83 -0.89 -16.24 -10.42
C VAL A 83 0.09 -17.36 -10.75
N TRP A 84 0.33 -18.32 -9.85
CA TRP A 84 1.29 -19.39 -10.06
C TRP A 84 0.97 -20.25 -11.29
N TRP A 85 -0.30 -20.58 -11.48
CA TRP A 85 -0.75 -21.41 -12.60
C TRP A 85 -0.99 -20.64 -13.90
N LYS A 86 -1.54 -19.41 -13.82
CA LYS A 86 -1.96 -18.66 -15.01
C LYS A 86 -0.96 -17.62 -15.48
N GLU A 87 0.11 -17.32 -14.75
CA GLU A 87 1.10 -16.32 -15.16
C GLU A 87 2.40 -16.96 -15.63
N LYS A 88 2.83 -16.63 -16.85
CA LYS A 88 4.07 -17.18 -17.44
C LYS A 88 5.30 -16.42 -16.96
N ARG A 89 5.15 -15.14 -16.61
CA ARG A 89 6.26 -14.27 -16.18
C ARG A 89 6.74 -14.68 -14.78
N ALA A 90 7.93 -15.28 -14.70
CA ALA A 90 8.50 -15.79 -13.45
C ALA A 90 8.58 -14.72 -12.34
N TRP A 91 8.91 -13.48 -12.68
CA TRP A 91 8.99 -12.38 -11.70
C TRP A 91 7.62 -12.02 -11.10
N VAL A 92 6.52 -12.16 -11.85
CA VAL A 92 5.15 -11.93 -11.33
C VAL A 92 4.74 -13.06 -10.40
N ARG A 93 5.12 -14.32 -10.71
CA ARG A 93 4.91 -15.46 -9.79
C ARG A 93 5.66 -15.28 -8.48
N ARG A 94 6.92 -14.83 -8.54
CA ARG A 94 7.72 -14.49 -7.33
C ARG A 94 7.04 -13.38 -6.52
N LEU A 95 6.53 -12.34 -7.17
CA LEU A 95 5.77 -11.28 -6.51
C LEU A 95 4.53 -11.83 -5.79
N GLY A 96 3.81 -12.78 -6.42
CA GLY A 96 2.69 -13.49 -5.80
C GLY A 96 3.10 -14.30 -4.56
N GLY A 97 4.20 -15.03 -4.64
CA GLY A 97 4.76 -15.77 -3.49
C GLY A 97 5.21 -14.86 -2.35
N VAL A 98 5.86 -13.73 -2.65
CA VAL A 98 6.26 -12.72 -1.65
C VAL A 98 5.03 -12.09 -0.99
N ALA A 99 3.98 -11.79 -1.74
CA ALA A 99 2.73 -11.29 -1.17
C ALA A 99 2.05 -12.31 -0.24
N LEU A 100 2.06 -13.59 -0.61
CA LEU A 100 1.56 -14.67 0.25
C LEU A 100 2.39 -14.79 1.53
N LEU A 101 3.73 -14.78 1.43
CA LEU A 101 4.59 -14.80 2.62
C LEU A 101 4.35 -13.57 3.51
N ALA A 102 4.20 -12.39 2.92
CA ALA A 102 3.97 -11.15 3.66
C ALA A 102 2.66 -11.19 4.48
N VAL A 103 1.57 -11.75 3.94
CA VAL A 103 0.31 -11.87 4.71
C VAL A 103 0.40 -12.91 5.84
N LEU A 104 1.16 -13.98 5.65
CA LEU A 104 1.43 -14.96 6.72
C LEU A 104 2.26 -14.35 7.86
N VAL A 105 3.31 -13.59 7.50
CA VAL A 105 4.11 -12.83 8.47
C VAL A 105 3.24 -11.79 9.18
N GLN A 106 2.32 -11.12 8.48
CA GLN A 106 1.36 -10.21 9.09
C GLN A 106 0.45 -10.88 10.12
N ALA A 107 -0.09 -12.06 9.81
CA ALA A 107 -0.92 -12.82 10.74
C ALA A 107 -0.14 -13.18 12.02
N GLY A 108 1.12 -13.65 11.86
CA GLY A 108 2.01 -13.92 12.98
C GLY A 108 2.34 -12.68 13.81
N LEU A 109 2.65 -11.55 13.16
CA LEU A 109 2.89 -10.26 13.84
C LEU A 109 1.64 -9.76 14.58
N GLY A 110 0.44 -9.97 14.00
CA GLY A 110 -0.83 -9.64 14.63
C GLY A 110 -1.05 -10.43 15.91
N GLY A 111 -0.82 -11.75 15.87
CA GLY A 111 -0.88 -12.62 17.04
C GLY A 111 0.18 -12.25 18.09
N ALA A 112 1.42 -12.02 17.65
CA ALA A 112 2.50 -11.60 18.54
C ALA A 112 2.17 -10.30 19.28
N ARG A 113 1.52 -9.35 18.62
CA ARG A 113 1.09 -8.09 19.24
C ARG A 113 0.08 -8.31 20.38
N VAL A 114 -0.78 -9.32 20.27
CA VAL A 114 -1.76 -9.68 21.31
C VAL A 114 -1.06 -10.38 22.47
N LEU A 115 -0.13 -11.29 22.18
CA LEU A 115 0.50 -12.16 23.18
C LEU A 115 1.68 -11.51 23.93
N PHE A 116 2.47 -10.65 23.27
CA PHE A 116 3.70 -10.08 23.83
C PHE A 116 3.54 -8.61 24.16
N VAL A 117 2.91 -8.34 25.31
CA VAL A 117 2.58 -6.99 25.76
C VAL A 117 3.83 -6.14 26.03
N GLU A 118 4.95 -6.73 26.47
CA GLU A 118 6.20 -6.00 26.68
C GLU A 118 6.80 -5.37 25.41
N HIS A 119 6.44 -5.89 24.23
CA HIS A 119 6.99 -5.45 22.94
C HIS A 119 5.96 -4.70 22.08
N ARG A 120 4.84 -4.30 22.68
CA ARG A 120 3.68 -3.69 22.01
C ARG A 120 4.04 -2.58 21.03
N PHE A 121 4.87 -1.62 21.43
CA PHE A 121 5.21 -0.48 20.57
C PHE A 121 5.95 -0.93 19.29
N ALA A 122 6.98 -1.76 19.45
CA ALA A 122 7.77 -2.27 18.32
C ALA A 122 6.92 -3.15 17.40
N LEU A 123 6.12 -4.06 17.98
CA LEU A 123 5.24 -4.94 17.22
C LEU A 123 4.16 -4.16 16.47
N ALA A 124 3.54 -3.14 17.10
CA ALA A 124 2.58 -2.27 16.44
C ALA A 124 3.20 -1.51 15.25
N LEU A 125 4.42 -0.98 15.42
CA LEU A 125 5.12 -0.26 14.36
C LEU A 125 5.47 -1.16 13.17
N ILE A 126 6.04 -2.34 13.44
CA ILE A 126 6.39 -3.34 12.41
C ILE A 126 5.12 -3.87 11.74
N HIS A 127 4.07 -4.15 12.50
CA HIS A 127 2.79 -4.62 11.97
C HIS A 127 2.16 -3.58 11.04
N ALA A 128 2.12 -2.30 11.44
CA ALA A 128 1.59 -1.21 10.61
C ALA A 128 2.39 -1.02 9.30
N PHE A 129 3.73 -1.06 9.37
CA PHE A 129 4.59 -1.00 8.19
C PHE A 129 4.33 -2.17 7.24
N MET A 130 4.34 -3.39 7.78
CA MET A 130 4.23 -4.60 6.99
C MET A 130 2.81 -4.75 6.40
N GLY A 131 1.78 -4.19 7.04
CA GLY A 131 0.43 -4.10 6.46
C GLY A 131 0.39 -3.25 5.19
N GLN A 132 1.02 -2.08 5.18
CA GLN A 132 1.12 -1.27 3.96
C GLN A 132 2.08 -1.85 2.92
N PHE A 133 3.13 -2.54 3.36
CA PHE A 133 4.00 -3.29 2.46
C PHE A 133 3.21 -4.38 1.74
N PHE A 134 2.44 -5.18 2.47
CA PHE A 134 1.54 -6.19 1.88
C PHE A 134 0.55 -5.54 0.91
N PHE A 135 -0.15 -4.47 1.30
CA PHE A 135 -1.06 -3.74 0.42
C PHE A 135 -0.38 -3.28 -0.88
N SER A 136 0.85 -2.77 -0.78
CA SER A 136 1.67 -2.36 -1.93
C SER A 136 1.98 -3.51 -2.88
N LEU A 137 2.21 -4.73 -2.36
CA LEU A 137 2.43 -5.93 -3.17
C LEU A 137 1.14 -6.34 -3.91
N VAL A 138 -0.01 -6.32 -3.25
CA VAL A 138 -1.30 -6.67 -3.87
C VAL A 138 -1.68 -5.64 -4.95
N VAL A 139 -1.49 -4.34 -4.69
CA VAL A 139 -1.67 -3.28 -5.71
C VAL A 139 -0.73 -3.50 -6.90
N SER A 140 0.52 -3.85 -6.64
CA SER A 140 1.50 -4.16 -7.69
C SER A 140 1.08 -5.38 -8.51
N LEU A 141 0.58 -6.45 -7.89
CA LEU A 141 0.04 -7.62 -8.57
C LEU A 141 -1.16 -7.28 -9.45
N ALA A 142 -2.12 -6.51 -8.93
CA ALA A 142 -3.27 -6.06 -9.70
C ALA A 142 -2.83 -5.21 -10.90
N LEU A 143 -1.86 -4.31 -10.72
CA LEU A 143 -1.33 -3.49 -11.80
C LEU A 143 -0.68 -4.34 -12.90
N VAL A 144 0.26 -5.22 -12.56
CA VAL A 144 1.07 -5.96 -13.55
C VAL A 144 0.30 -7.09 -14.23
N THR A 145 -0.83 -7.51 -13.65
CA THR A 145 -1.78 -8.45 -14.27
C THR A 145 -2.86 -7.73 -15.09
N SER A 146 -2.97 -6.40 -15.00
CA SER A 146 -4.01 -5.63 -15.68
C SER A 146 -3.89 -5.67 -17.22
N PRO A 147 -5.02 -5.60 -17.96
CA PRO A 147 -5.00 -5.47 -19.41
C PRO A 147 -4.24 -4.23 -19.90
N GLY A 148 -4.31 -3.13 -19.14
CA GLY A 148 -3.59 -1.89 -19.44
C GLY A 148 -2.08 -2.06 -19.37
N TRP A 149 -1.59 -2.80 -18.37
CA TRP A 149 -0.17 -3.12 -18.26
C TRP A 149 0.31 -4.03 -19.39
N ARG A 150 -0.46 -5.04 -19.77
CA ARG A 150 -0.10 -5.92 -20.90
C ARG A 150 -0.02 -5.16 -22.23
N ARG A 151 -0.95 -4.24 -22.49
CA ARG A 151 -0.88 -3.35 -23.66
C ARG A 151 0.36 -2.46 -23.62
N LEU A 152 0.72 -1.95 -22.44
CA LEU A 152 1.94 -1.18 -22.24
C LEU A 152 3.21 -2.02 -22.47
N GLU A 153 3.21 -3.30 -22.07
CA GLU A 153 4.33 -4.21 -22.33
C GLU A 153 4.50 -4.54 -23.82
N GLN A 154 3.39 -4.62 -24.56
CA GLN A 154 3.37 -4.87 -26.01
C GLN A 154 3.70 -3.62 -26.84
N SER A 155 3.38 -2.44 -26.32
CA SER A 155 3.75 -1.17 -26.94
C SER A 155 5.26 -0.98 -26.85
N ARG A 156 5.97 -1.09 -27.98
CA ARG A 156 7.40 -0.77 -28.12
C ARG A 156 7.63 0.74 -28.06
N SER A 157 7.15 1.38 -27.01
CA SER A 157 7.28 2.82 -26.87
C SER A 157 8.74 3.20 -26.59
N GLU A 158 9.31 4.05 -27.44
CA GLU A 158 10.62 4.70 -27.28
C GLU A 158 10.49 6.03 -26.51
N ILE A 159 9.62 6.08 -25.50
CA ILE A 159 9.51 7.27 -24.65
C ILE A 159 10.76 7.35 -23.77
N HIS A 160 11.65 8.27 -24.13
CA HIS A 160 12.82 8.61 -23.33
C HIS A 160 12.39 9.53 -22.19
N LEU A 161 12.17 8.95 -21.01
CA LEU A 161 11.96 9.70 -19.78
C LEU A 161 13.30 10.19 -19.20
N PRO A 162 13.33 11.32 -18.48
CA PRO A 162 14.54 11.76 -17.79
C PRO A 162 15.07 10.68 -16.83
N ALA A 163 16.37 10.41 -16.86
CA ALA A 163 17.00 9.34 -16.08
C ALA A 163 16.83 9.49 -14.55
N TYR A 164 16.59 10.71 -14.07
CA TYR A 164 16.34 10.97 -12.65
C TYR A 164 14.92 10.58 -12.21
N LEU A 165 13.95 10.50 -13.12
CA LEU A 165 12.53 10.35 -12.76
C LEU A 165 12.22 9.02 -12.06
N PRO A 166 12.73 7.85 -12.50
CA PRO A 166 12.55 6.60 -11.77
C PRO A 166 13.19 6.60 -10.37
N ARG A 167 14.37 7.24 -10.25
CA ARG A 167 15.07 7.37 -8.96
C ARG A 167 14.27 8.24 -8.00
N LEU A 168 13.71 9.35 -8.50
CA LEU A 168 12.84 10.24 -7.75
C LEU A 168 11.55 9.53 -7.29
N CYS A 169 10.90 8.76 -8.17
CA CYS A 169 9.75 7.92 -7.80
C CYS A 169 10.12 6.90 -6.70
N SER A 170 11.27 6.24 -6.81
CA SER A 170 11.74 5.28 -5.79
C SER A 170 11.99 5.96 -4.45
N ALA A 171 12.66 7.11 -4.46
CA ALA A 171 12.91 7.91 -3.27
C ALA A 171 11.59 8.35 -2.62
N ALA A 172 10.57 8.71 -3.41
CA ALA A 172 9.25 9.06 -2.89
C ALA A 172 8.50 7.85 -2.29
N VAL A 173 8.60 6.65 -2.86
CA VAL A 173 8.01 5.43 -2.27
C VAL A 173 8.68 5.14 -0.92
N VAL A 174 10.00 5.14 -0.86
CA VAL A 174 10.76 4.95 0.39
C VAL A 174 10.40 6.05 1.40
N GLY A 175 10.33 7.30 0.94
CA GLY A 175 9.93 8.44 1.75
C GLY A 175 8.54 8.28 2.36
N LEU A 176 7.56 7.78 1.61
CA LEU A 176 6.22 7.49 2.15
C LEU A 176 6.23 6.36 3.20
N PHE A 177 7.06 5.33 3.03
CA PHE A 177 7.23 4.29 4.05
C PHE A 177 7.88 4.83 5.33
N VAL A 178 8.91 5.68 5.21
CA VAL A 178 9.49 6.38 6.34
C VAL A 178 8.44 7.27 7.01
N GLN A 179 7.69 8.03 6.22
CA GLN A 179 6.64 8.91 6.72
C GLN A 179 5.54 8.17 7.48
N LEU A 180 5.20 6.96 7.02
CA LEU A 180 4.29 6.07 7.72
C LEU A 180 4.84 5.66 9.10
N LEU A 181 6.12 5.26 9.17
CA LEU A 181 6.77 4.89 10.43
C LEU A 181 6.80 6.08 11.40
N LEU A 182 7.12 7.27 10.90
CA LEU A 182 7.09 8.51 11.69
C LEU A 182 5.68 8.81 12.23
N GLY A 183 4.64 8.62 11.39
CA GLY A 183 3.25 8.83 11.77
C GLY A 183 2.73 7.79 12.77
N ALA A 184 3.10 6.53 12.58
CA ALA A 184 2.81 5.44 13.51
C ALA A 184 3.52 5.67 14.86
N GLY A 185 4.79 6.09 14.84
CA GLY A 185 5.54 6.44 16.05
C GLY A 185 4.90 7.59 16.83
N PHE A 186 4.44 8.64 16.16
CA PHE A 186 3.64 9.69 16.79
C PHE A 186 2.32 9.14 17.36
N ARG A 187 1.62 8.30 16.59
CA ARG A 187 0.32 7.75 16.99
C ARG A 187 0.40 6.87 18.23
N HIS A 188 1.45 6.07 18.36
CA HIS A 188 1.70 5.18 19.48
C HIS A 188 2.52 5.85 20.61
N ARG A 189 2.64 7.19 20.62
CA ARG A 189 3.32 7.99 21.64
C ARG A 189 4.82 7.68 21.83
N GLY A 190 5.47 7.06 20.85
CA GLY A 190 6.91 6.77 20.87
C GLY A 190 7.79 7.89 20.32
N MET A 191 7.21 8.85 19.60
CA MET A 191 7.92 10.01 19.05
C MET A 191 7.04 11.27 19.12
N GLY A 192 7.67 12.44 19.18
CA GLY A 192 6.97 13.73 18.98
C GLY A 192 6.44 13.89 17.55
N ILE A 193 5.61 14.90 17.32
CA ILE A 193 5.02 15.13 15.99
C ILE A 193 6.00 15.76 14.99
N LEU A 194 7.04 16.46 15.47
CA LEU A 194 7.94 17.23 14.62
C LEU A 194 8.62 16.39 13.52
N PRO A 195 9.20 15.20 13.78
CA PRO A 195 9.72 14.33 12.73
C PRO A 195 8.71 14.01 11.64
N HIS A 196 7.45 13.74 12.01
CA HIS A 196 6.39 13.46 11.05
C HIS A 196 6.04 14.68 10.19
N ILE A 197 6.03 15.89 10.75
CA ILE A 197 5.79 17.13 9.98
C ILE A 197 6.94 17.39 9.00
N LEU A 198 8.20 17.29 9.46
CA LEU A 198 9.37 17.49 8.61
C LEU A 198 9.42 16.46 7.47
N GLY A 199 9.12 15.19 7.78
CA GLY A 199 8.98 14.13 6.79
C GLY A 199 7.85 14.41 5.79
N ALA A 200 6.70 14.94 6.24
CA ALA A 200 5.59 15.31 5.36
C ALA A 200 6.00 16.39 4.36
N VAL A 201 6.72 17.41 4.81
CA VAL A 201 7.26 18.47 3.94
C VAL A 201 8.22 17.88 2.90
N GLY A 202 9.19 17.08 3.35
CA GLY A 202 10.18 16.45 2.46
C GLY A 202 9.53 15.57 1.38
N VAL A 203 8.61 14.69 1.76
CA VAL A 203 7.90 13.83 0.81
C VAL A 203 6.99 14.64 -0.12
N SER A 204 6.35 15.70 0.37
CA SER A 204 5.53 16.59 -0.47
C SER A 204 6.38 17.24 -1.57
N VAL A 205 7.59 17.70 -1.25
CA VAL A 205 8.53 18.25 -2.24
C VAL A 205 8.89 17.20 -3.29
N LEU A 206 9.20 15.97 -2.89
CA LEU A 206 9.49 14.88 -3.84
C LEU A 206 8.30 14.61 -4.77
N LEU A 207 7.08 14.51 -4.23
CA LEU A 207 5.87 14.25 -5.00
C LEU A 207 5.54 15.38 -5.97
N LEU A 208 5.64 16.64 -5.52
CA LEU A 208 5.45 17.81 -6.38
C LEU A 208 6.49 17.86 -7.50
N GLY A 209 7.75 17.50 -7.22
CA GLY A 209 8.80 17.35 -8.22
C GLY A 209 8.45 16.29 -9.28
N ILE A 210 7.96 15.12 -8.86
CA ILE A 210 7.50 14.07 -9.78
C ILE A 210 6.34 14.57 -10.65
N ILE A 211 5.33 15.21 -10.05
CA ILE A 211 4.16 15.73 -10.75
C ILE A 211 4.59 16.78 -11.79
N TRP A 212 5.50 17.69 -11.41
CA TRP A 212 6.05 18.70 -12.31
C TRP A 212 6.82 18.06 -13.47
N SER A 213 7.72 17.12 -13.20
CA SER A 213 8.48 16.41 -14.24
C SER A 213 7.56 15.65 -15.21
N VAL A 214 6.53 14.95 -14.70
CA VAL A 214 5.55 14.26 -15.55
C VAL A 214 4.76 15.25 -16.40
N ARG A 215 4.31 16.38 -15.82
CA ARG A 215 3.59 17.43 -16.56
C ARG A 215 4.45 18.09 -17.63
N LYS A 216 5.73 18.34 -17.33
CA LYS A 216 6.70 18.89 -18.28
C LYS A 216 6.85 17.97 -19.50
N VAL A 217 7.16 16.70 -19.26
CA VAL A 217 7.32 15.70 -20.33
C VAL A 217 6.01 15.50 -21.12
N ALA A 218 4.85 15.54 -20.45
CA ALA A 218 3.56 15.41 -21.11
C ALA A 218 3.21 16.60 -22.01
N ARG A 219 3.61 17.83 -21.64
CA ARG A 219 3.42 19.03 -22.49
C ARG A 219 4.30 19.01 -23.72
N GLU A 220 5.56 18.59 -23.58
CA GLU A 220 6.53 18.54 -24.67
C GLU A 220 6.19 17.49 -25.75
N ARG A 221 5.29 16.54 -25.47
CA ARG A 221 5.01 15.37 -26.33
C ARG A 221 3.54 15.22 -26.75
N GLU A 222 2.74 16.28 -26.61
CA GLU A 222 1.31 16.53 -26.96
C GLU A 222 0.24 15.40 -26.89
N VAL A 223 0.52 14.12 -27.18
CA VAL A 223 -0.55 13.12 -27.40
C VAL A 223 -0.37 11.78 -26.64
N GLU A 224 0.83 11.37 -26.21
CA GLU A 224 1.03 9.97 -25.76
C GLU A 224 1.07 9.68 -24.24
N LEU A 225 1.03 10.68 -23.36
CA LEU A 225 1.35 10.46 -21.93
C LEU A 225 0.16 10.42 -20.98
N ARG A 226 -1.08 10.18 -21.46
CA ARG A 226 -2.24 9.92 -20.57
C ARG A 226 -1.98 8.80 -19.56
N VAL A 227 -1.09 7.86 -19.91
CA VAL A 227 -0.61 6.77 -19.05
C VAL A 227 0.13 7.29 -17.81
N LEU A 228 0.85 8.41 -17.87
CA LEU A 228 1.52 9.01 -16.72
C LEU A 228 0.72 10.18 -16.10
N SER A 229 0.08 11.01 -16.91
CA SER A 229 -0.63 12.21 -16.44
C SER A 229 -1.81 11.89 -15.53
N ARG A 230 -2.56 10.81 -15.80
CA ARG A 230 -3.71 10.41 -14.97
C ARG A 230 -3.28 9.96 -13.55
N PRO A 231 -2.34 9.00 -13.39
CA PRO A 231 -1.79 8.69 -12.06
C PRO A 231 -1.17 9.89 -11.36
N ALA A 232 -0.43 10.75 -12.07
CA ALA A 232 0.15 11.95 -11.48
C ALA A 232 -0.91 12.93 -10.94
N LEU A 233 -2.06 13.06 -11.62
CA LEU A 233 -3.19 13.85 -11.11
C LEU A 233 -3.80 13.24 -9.85
N TRP A 234 -3.96 11.92 -9.80
CA TRP A 234 -4.39 11.23 -8.58
C TRP A 234 -3.42 11.45 -7.42
N VAL A 235 -2.12 11.33 -7.66
CA VAL A 235 -1.08 11.62 -6.66
C VAL A 235 -1.20 13.07 -6.16
N ALA A 236 -1.42 14.04 -7.06
CA ALA A 236 -1.59 15.45 -6.69
C ALA A 236 -2.83 15.68 -5.81
N GLY A 237 -3.98 15.13 -6.21
CA GLY A 237 -5.23 15.26 -5.45
C GLY A 237 -5.16 14.57 -4.09
N LEU A 238 -4.63 13.36 -4.04
CA LEU A 238 -4.45 12.60 -2.81
C LEU A 238 -3.43 13.25 -1.88
N LEU A 239 -2.37 13.87 -2.40
CA LEU A 239 -1.43 14.65 -1.59
C LEU A 239 -2.14 15.81 -0.90
N GLY A 240 -2.92 16.60 -1.64
CA GLY A 240 -3.70 17.71 -1.07
C GLY A 240 -4.67 17.23 0.01
N ALA A 241 -5.43 16.17 -0.27
CA ALA A 241 -6.33 15.56 0.70
C ALA A 241 -5.57 15.04 1.93
N GLN A 242 -4.42 14.39 1.76
CA GLN A 242 -3.64 13.82 2.85
C GLN A 242 -3.07 14.88 3.80
N LEU A 243 -2.62 16.03 3.25
CA LEU A 243 -2.18 17.17 4.06
C LEU A 243 -3.34 17.77 4.84
N GLY A 244 -4.50 17.97 4.20
CA GLY A 244 -5.70 18.45 4.87
C GLY A 244 -6.16 17.51 5.99
N LEU A 245 -6.23 16.21 5.71
CA LEU A 245 -6.54 15.17 6.69
C LEU A 245 -5.52 15.12 7.83
N GLY A 246 -4.23 15.30 7.55
CA GLY A 246 -3.17 15.29 8.57
C GLY A 246 -3.29 16.45 9.54
N ILE A 247 -3.57 17.65 9.03
CA ILE A 247 -3.84 18.85 9.83
C ILE A 247 -5.10 18.65 10.67
N ALA A 248 -6.19 18.21 10.05
CA ALA A 248 -7.47 17.98 10.74
C ALA A 248 -7.33 16.92 11.85
N ALA A 249 -6.68 15.79 11.55
CA ALA A 249 -6.43 14.74 12.53
C ALA A 249 -5.54 15.22 13.69
N TYR A 250 -4.52 16.04 13.42
CA TYR A 250 -3.69 16.62 14.47
C TYR A 250 -4.51 17.48 15.44
N PHE A 251 -5.32 18.41 14.92
CA PHE A 251 -6.17 19.26 15.76
C PHE A 251 -7.22 18.45 16.51
N ALA A 252 -7.86 17.48 15.87
CA ALA A 252 -8.83 16.60 16.53
C ALA A 252 -8.20 15.79 17.67
N ARG A 253 -6.99 15.24 17.47
CA ARG A 253 -6.25 14.53 18.53
C ARG A 253 -5.81 15.45 19.67
N ARG A 254 -5.46 16.70 19.36
CA ARG A 254 -5.10 17.68 20.38
C ARG A 254 -6.31 18.11 21.21
N ALA A 255 -7.48 18.25 20.58
CA ALA A 255 -8.73 18.57 21.27
C ALA A 255 -9.16 17.41 22.18
N ALA A 256 -9.10 16.16 21.70
CA ALA A 256 -9.50 14.96 22.42
C ALA A 256 -8.50 14.48 23.49
N ARG A 257 -7.44 15.25 23.81
CA ARG A 257 -6.35 14.80 24.70
C ARG A 257 -6.79 14.54 26.15
N PHE A 258 -7.92 15.11 26.57
CA PHE A 258 -8.49 14.98 27.91
C PHE A 258 -9.81 14.24 27.92
N ASP A 259 -10.24 13.71 26.76
CA ASP A 259 -11.45 12.91 26.71
C ASP A 259 -11.22 11.59 27.46
N PRO A 260 -12.23 11.09 28.19
CA PRO A 260 -12.08 9.85 28.97
C PRO A 260 -11.87 8.61 28.09
N GLN A 261 -12.19 8.71 26.80
CA GLN A 261 -12.02 7.68 25.79
C GLN A 261 -11.91 8.32 24.40
N PRO A 262 -11.48 7.58 23.36
CA PRO A 262 -11.54 8.07 21.98
C PRO A 262 -12.98 8.41 21.57
N LEU A 263 -13.19 9.64 21.05
CA LEU A 263 -14.48 10.11 20.57
C LEU A 263 -14.39 10.65 19.13
N GLU A 264 -15.54 10.80 18.46
CA GLU A 264 -15.62 11.56 17.21
C GLU A 264 -15.42 13.06 17.48
N PRO A 265 -14.79 13.82 16.56
CA PRO A 265 -14.35 13.44 15.22
C PRO A 265 -12.93 12.85 15.15
N MET A 266 -12.26 12.64 16.29
CA MET A 266 -10.85 12.23 16.33
C MET A 266 -10.63 10.86 15.69
N ILE A 267 -11.55 9.91 15.93
CA ILE A 267 -11.51 8.57 15.37
C ILE A 267 -11.59 8.63 13.83
N SER A 268 -12.66 9.18 13.28
CA SER A 268 -12.90 9.21 11.83
C SER A 268 -11.80 9.97 11.07
N LEU A 269 -11.34 11.12 11.57
CA LEU A 269 -10.27 11.89 10.93
C LEU A 269 -8.93 11.16 10.95
N THR A 270 -8.59 10.49 12.06
CA THR A 270 -7.36 9.69 12.14
C THR A 270 -7.41 8.47 11.21
N VAL A 271 -8.55 7.78 11.16
CA VAL A 271 -8.77 6.64 10.24
C VAL A 271 -8.71 7.09 8.79
N ALA A 272 -9.37 8.20 8.45
CA ALA A 272 -9.35 8.78 7.12
C ALA A 272 -7.94 9.18 6.69
N HIS A 273 -7.14 9.76 7.60
CA HIS A 273 -5.74 10.08 7.31
C HIS A 273 -4.88 8.83 7.02
N VAL A 274 -5.08 7.74 7.76
CA VAL A 274 -4.38 6.47 7.48
C VAL A 274 -4.82 5.88 6.14
N ALA A 275 -6.13 5.89 5.85
CA ALA A 275 -6.69 5.40 4.60
C ALA A 275 -6.20 6.23 3.39
N GLY A 276 -6.21 7.57 3.51
CA GLY A 276 -5.69 8.49 2.50
C GLY A 276 -4.21 8.26 2.20
N GLY A 277 -3.40 7.99 3.23
CA GLY A 277 -1.99 7.65 3.08
C GLY A 277 -1.79 6.36 2.28
N ALA A 278 -2.61 5.34 2.53
CA ALA A 278 -2.59 4.09 1.75
C ALA A 278 -2.94 4.32 0.27
N LEU A 279 -3.98 5.13 -0.01
CA LEU A 279 -4.37 5.48 -1.37
C LEU A 279 -3.27 6.29 -2.09
N LEU A 280 -2.64 7.24 -1.40
CA LEU A 280 -1.52 8.02 -1.94
C LEU A 280 -0.34 7.11 -2.32
N LEU A 281 0.01 6.17 -1.44
CA LEU A 281 1.04 5.17 -1.71
C LEU A 281 0.68 4.29 -2.92
N ALA A 282 -0.56 3.80 -3.01
CA ALA A 282 -1.03 3.01 -4.14
C ALA A 282 -0.96 3.79 -5.47
N ALA A 283 -1.41 5.06 -5.47
CA ALA A 283 -1.35 5.91 -6.65
C ALA A 283 0.10 6.19 -7.09
N LEU A 284 1.00 6.45 -6.14
CA LEU A 284 2.43 6.61 -6.40
C LEU A 284 3.06 5.33 -6.95
N LEU A 285 2.70 4.16 -6.41
CA LEU A 285 3.20 2.88 -6.92
C LEU A 285 2.78 2.65 -8.36
N VAL A 286 1.52 2.93 -8.71
CA VAL A 286 1.04 2.84 -10.10
C VAL A 286 1.84 3.74 -11.03
N LEU A 287 2.11 4.99 -10.62
CA LEU A 287 2.94 5.91 -11.39
C LEU A 287 4.38 5.40 -11.51
N THR A 288 4.96 4.92 -10.40
CA THR A 288 6.33 4.42 -10.32
C THR A 288 6.54 3.24 -11.27
N TRP A 289 5.69 2.22 -11.21
CA TRP A 289 5.77 1.07 -12.12
C TRP A 289 5.73 1.49 -13.59
N ARG A 290 4.85 2.43 -13.96
CA ARG A 290 4.74 2.92 -15.34
C ARG A 290 5.98 3.71 -15.77
N VAL A 291 6.52 4.56 -14.89
CA VAL A 291 7.77 5.29 -15.13
C VAL A 291 8.93 4.32 -15.34
N PHE A 292 9.11 3.34 -14.44
CA PHE A 292 10.16 2.33 -14.55
C PHE A 292 10.09 1.53 -15.86
N TRP A 293 8.88 1.17 -16.27
CA TRP A 293 8.68 0.45 -17.53
C TRP A 293 9.04 1.32 -18.74
N LEU A 294 8.51 2.55 -18.81
CA LEU A 294 8.75 3.47 -19.92
C LEU A 294 10.21 3.94 -20.01
N SER A 295 10.91 4.11 -18.88
CA SER A 295 12.33 4.47 -18.86
C SER A 295 13.28 3.40 -19.40
N GLY A 296 12.78 2.21 -19.78
CA GLY A 296 13.60 1.19 -20.45
C GLY A 296 14.69 0.56 -19.57
N MET A 297 14.71 0.78 -18.25
CA MET A 297 15.72 0.21 -17.34
C MET A 297 15.68 -1.33 -17.24
N ARG A 298 14.76 -2.00 -17.93
CA ARG A 298 14.73 -3.47 -18.14
C ARG A 298 15.35 -3.92 -19.49
N ARG A 299 15.73 -3.01 -20.38
CA ARG A 299 16.20 -3.32 -21.75
C ARG A 299 17.72 -3.57 -21.87
N ALA A 300 18.39 -3.93 -20.78
CA ALA A 300 19.77 -4.42 -20.86
C ALA A 300 19.77 -5.92 -21.21
N THR A 301 19.39 -6.25 -22.44
CA THR A 301 19.85 -7.49 -23.09
C THR A 301 20.69 -7.02 -24.27
N PRO A 302 22.01 -7.24 -24.26
CA PRO A 302 22.82 -6.95 -25.44
C PRO A 302 22.29 -7.85 -26.55
N VAL A 303 21.80 -7.25 -27.63
CA VAL A 303 21.63 -7.95 -28.89
C VAL A 303 23.04 -8.39 -29.29
N LEU A 304 23.35 -9.68 -29.11
CA LEU A 304 24.54 -10.27 -29.71
C LEU A 304 24.38 -10.09 -31.22
N GLN A 305 25.07 -9.11 -31.79
CA GLN A 305 25.24 -9.03 -33.24
C GLN A 305 25.91 -10.33 -33.68
N PRO A 306 25.34 -11.06 -34.68
CA PRO A 306 26.05 -12.18 -35.25
C PRO A 306 27.36 -11.65 -35.83
N ALA A 307 28.47 -12.20 -35.35
CA ALA A 307 29.81 -11.87 -35.85
C ALA A 307 29.81 -12.04 -37.36
N GLY A 308 30.16 -10.96 -38.06
CA GLY A 308 30.19 -10.93 -39.51
C GLY A 308 31.02 -12.08 -40.08
N GLN A 309 30.47 -12.71 -41.12
CA GLN A 309 31.26 -13.46 -42.09
C GLN A 309 32.37 -12.54 -42.60
N LYS A 310 33.61 -12.85 -42.25
CA LYS A 310 34.77 -12.40 -43.00
C LYS A 310 35.00 -13.41 -44.13
N ILE A 311 35.19 -12.81 -45.31
CA ILE A 311 35.47 -13.36 -46.63
C ILE A 311 36.53 -14.45 -46.60
#